data_AF-A0A537Y2A3-F1
#
_entry.id   AF-A0A537Y2A3-F1
#
_cell.length_a   1.000
_cell.length_b   1.000
_cell.length_c   1.000
_cell.angle_alpha   90.00
_cell.angle_beta   90.00
_cell.angle_gamma   90.00
#
_symmetry.space_group_name_H-M   'P 1'
#
loop_
_entity.id
_entity.type
_entity.pdbx_description
1 polymer ?
#
loop_
_entity_poly.entity_id
_entity_poly.type
_entity_poly.pdbx_seq_one_letter_code
_entity_poly.pdbx_strand_id
1 'polypeptide(L)'
;MGELRGSDLSIVREQLGREPTVSFTVVARCPGAHPLVIRNAPIDRDGHPFPTLFWLTCPVAGRAASRLESQGWIRTWNARAEKDEALATALGVTHEEYARERSRGFPQALAWGGVGGASRGVKCLHAHYANHLAGGRDPIGAWVAGEIEPVHPEEKPGRVGVVDLGTNSIRLLVASAGPSEDQGLEEFARDMVITRIGEGVDRTGRIDPEALARTVDILQRYCRRARALHAERIRVSATAAVREASNRDELEAVVRTHAGSELEVISGEREAALSFLGATHGLDAPAPFLVLDIGGGSTEFAVGSERPDASISTPMGSVRLTERLIRTDPPAAEDLAAVRKEVQDILDRVEGSVPVRTAGTLVAVAGTPTTIQAISLGLSFYDPEAIHRSWLSLPEAERVLEALAAMTTDERSAIPVMAPGRADVIVAGAVILVEVMRRFGFERALVSETDILDGLALELLATL
;
A
#
# COMPACT_ATOMS: atom_id res chain seq x y z
N MET A 1 -29.65 5.73 28.89
CA MET A 1 -30.75 6.33 28.11
C MET A 1 -30.12 7.42 27.27
N GLY A 2 -29.95 7.21 25.96
CA GLY A 2 -29.25 8.16 25.09
C GLY A 2 -30.11 9.40 24.83
N GLU A 3 -29.52 10.59 24.95
CA GLU A 3 -30.20 11.85 24.67
C GLU A 3 -30.51 11.98 23.17
N LEU A 4 -31.79 12.17 22.86
CA LEU A 4 -32.24 12.63 21.54
C LEU A 4 -31.89 14.11 21.41
N ARG A 5 -30.98 14.44 20.49
CA ARG A 5 -30.71 15.81 20.07
C ARG A 5 -31.89 16.28 19.20
N GLY A 6 -32.22 17.58 19.25
CA GLY A 6 -33.30 18.15 18.42
C GLY A 6 -33.15 17.90 16.92
N SER A 7 -31.93 17.67 16.43
CA SER A 7 -31.61 17.35 15.03
C SER A 7 -31.64 15.85 14.68
N ASP A 8 -31.78 14.94 15.64
CA ASP A 8 -31.70 13.49 15.36
C ASP A 8 -32.86 13.00 14.50
N LEU A 9 -34.07 13.56 14.68
CA LEU A 9 -35.25 13.17 13.90
C LEU A 9 -35.07 13.47 12.41
N SER A 10 -34.55 14.65 12.07
CA SER A 10 -34.32 15.03 10.67
C SER A 10 -33.24 14.16 10.01
N ILE A 11 -32.16 13.87 10.74
CA ILE A 11 -31.06 13.04 10.23
C ILE A 11 -31.54 11.60 10.04
N VAL A 12 -32.24 11.00 11.01
CA VAL A 12 -32.76 9.64 10.87
C VAL A 12 -33.77 9.54 9.73
N ARG A 13 -34.63 10.55 9.54
CA ARG A 13 -35.57 10.59 8.42
C ARG A 13 -34.85 10.60 7.07
N GLU A 14 -33.81 11.41 6.94
CA GLU A 14 -32.98 11.47 5.73
C GLU A 14 -32.26 10.13 5.49
N GLN A 15 -31.64 9.56 6.52
CA GLN A 15 -30.95 8.28 6.48
C GLN A 15 -31.87 7.12 6.08
N LEU A 16 -33.12 7.11 6.57
CA LEU A 16 -34.11 6.08 6.23
C LEU A 16 -34.83 6.33 4.90
N GLY A 17 -34.73 7.55 4.35
CA GLY A 17 -35.50 7.99 3.18
C GLY A 17 -37.01 8.08 3.40
N ARG A 18 -37.47 8.03 4.66
CA ARG A 18 -38.89 8.06 5.06
C ARG A 18 -39.05 8.47 6.52
N GLU A 19 -40.26 8.87 6.90
CA GLU A 19 -40.60 9.12 8.30
C GLU A 19 -40.52 7.83 9.14
N PRO A 20 -39.86 7.84 10.32
CA PRO A 20 -39.87 6.71 11.24
C PRO A 20 -41.29 6.37 11.70
N THR A 21 -41.69 5.11 11.52
CA THR A 21 -43.05 4.62 11.86
C THR A 21 -43.26 4.40 13.36
N VAL A 22 -42.16 4.30 14.12
CA VAL A 22 -42.10 4.02 15.55
C VAL A 22 -41.36 5.15 16.27
N SER A 23 -41.64 5.36 17.56
CA SER A 23 -40.75 6.17 18.40
C SER A 23 -39.41 5.46 18.58
N PHE A 24 -38.32 6.23 18.70
CA PHE A 24 -36.99 5.67 18.81
C PHE A 24 -36.06 6.53 19.68
N THR A 25 -34.95 5.93 20.10
CA THR A 25 -33.80 6.63 20.71
C THR A 25 -32.52 6.28 19.96
N VAL A 26 -31.58 7.21 19.81
CA VAL A 26 -30.25 6.89 19.25
C VAL A 26 -29.42 6.16 20.29
N VAL A 27 -28.86 4.99 19.93
CA VAL A 27 -28.07 4.14 20.85
C VAL A 27 -26.62 3.97 20.42
N ALA A 28 -26.29 4.22 19.15
CA ALA A 28 -24.92 4.33 18.67
C ALA A 28 -24.80 5.48 17.66
N ARG A 29 -23.64 6.13 17.65
CA ARG A 29 -23.29 7.21 16.70
C ARG A 29 -21.99 6.85 15.99
N CYS A 30 -21.84 7.32 14.76
CA CYS A 30 -20.58 7.20 14.02
C CYS A 30 -19.56 8.26 14.52
N PRO A 31 -18.29 8.21 14.08
CA PRO A 31 -17.28 9.19 14.44
C PRO A 31 -17.69 10.65 14.17
N GLY A 32 -18.44 10.90 13.10
CA GLY A 32 -19.03 12.22 12.78
C GLY A 32 -20.26 12.60 13.61
N ALA A 33 -20.53 11.92 14.72
CA ALA A 33 -21.67 12.13 15.63
C ALA A 33 -23.09 11.95 15.03
N HIS A 34 -23.21 11.43 13.81
CA HIS A 34 -24.51 11.09 13.21
C HIS A 34 -25.08 9.80 13.82
N PRO A 35 -26.41 9.63 13.89
CA PRO A 35 -27.04 8.38 14.28
C PRO A 35 -26.56 7.22 13.42
N LEU A 36 -26.02 6.19 14.07
CA LEU A 36 -25.57 4.95 13.44
C LEU A 36 -26.59 3.83 13.68
N VAL A 37 -27.07 3.72 14.93
CA VAL A 37 -28.11 2.77 15.33
C VAL A 37 -29.17 3.47 16.17
N ILE A 38 -30.44 3.20 15.83
CA ILE A 38 -31.59 3.58 16.65
C ILE A 38 -32.19 2.35 17.35
N ARG A 39 -32.72 2.57 18.57
CA ARG A 39 -33.55 1.63 19.31
C ARG A 39 -35.00 2.03 19.14
N ASN A 40 -35.78 1.16 18.52
CA ASN A 40 -37.19 1.35 18.19
C ASN A 40 -38.13 0.88 19.30
N ALA A 41 -39.30 1.51 19.40
CA ALA A 41 -40.42 0.92 20.11
C ALA A 41 -40.91 -0.36 19.40
N PRO A 42 -41.41 -1.36 20.14
CA PRO A 42 -41.86 -2.62 19.57
C PRO A 42 -43.18 -2.50 18.78
N ILE A 43 -43.84 -1.35 18.79
CA ILE A 43 -45.13 -1.13 18.12
C ILE A 43 -45.10 0.23 17.42
N ASP A 44 -45.65 0.30 16.22
CA ASP A 44 -45.86 1.55 15.50
C ASP A 44 -47.06 2.35 16.02
N ARG A 45 -47.31 3.51 15.40
CA ARG A 45 -48.40 4.41 15.79
C ARG A 45 -49.79 3.82 15.57
N ASP A 46 -49.91 2.83 14.69
CA ASP A 46 -51.17 2.18 14.31
C ASP A 46 -51.41 0.88 15.09
N GLY A 47 -50.49 0.51 15.99
CA GLY A 47 -50.61 -0.69 16.81
C GLY A 47 -50.00 -1.94 16.19
N HIS A 48 -49.30 -1.85 15.05
CA HIS A 48 -48.71 -3.02 14.41
C HIS A 48 -47.35 -3.40 15.02
N PRO A 49 -47.03 -4.71 15.09
CA PRO A 49 -45.74 -5.20 15.54
C PRO A 49 -44.55 -4.68 14.73
N PHE A 50 -43.50 -4.25 15.43
CA PHE A 50 -42.21 -3.89 14.84
C PHE A 50 -41.09 -4.77 15.42
N PRO A 51 -40.74 -5.90 14.78
CA PRO A 51 -39.83 -6.90 15.36
C PRO A 51 -38.38 -6.45 15.55
N THR A 52 -37.93 -5.42 14.84
CA THR A 52 -36.54 -4.94 14.83
C THR A 52 -36.33 -3.88 15.90
N LEU A 53 -35.83 -4.30 17.07
CA LEU A 53 -35.50 -3.43 18.19
C LEU A 53 -34.35 -2.46 17.86
N PHE A 54 -33.24 -2.96 17.33
CA PHE A 54 -32.08 -2.15 16.92
C PHE A 54 -32.00 -2.08 15.39
N TRP A 55 -32.01 -0.87 14.85
CA TRP A 55 -32.01 -0.62 13.41
C TRP A 55 -30.79 0.20 13.00
N LEU A 56 -30.04 -0.31 12.03
CA LEU A 56 -28.88 0.36 11.44
C LEU A 56 -29.35 1.45 10.48
N THR A 57 -29.26 2.72 10.87
CA THR A 57 -29.79 3.84 10.08
C THR A 57 -28.76 4.40 9.10
N CYS A 58 -27.48 4.34 9.44
CA CYS A 58 -26.41 4.85 8.59
C CYS A 58 -26.43 4.22 7.18
N PRO A 59 -26.57 5.00 6.09
CA PRO A 59 -26.57 4.47 4.73
C PRO A 59 -25.23 3.82 4.32
N VAL A 60 -24.10 4.30 4.84
CA VAL A 60 -22.77 3.75 4.56
C VAL A 60 -22.62 2.37 5.18
N ALA A 61 -22.89 2.25 6.49
CA ALA A 61 -22.91 0.96 7.18
C ALA A 61 -23.92 0.00 6.56
N GLY A 62 -25.10 0.51 6.19
CA GLY A 62 -26.16 -0.24 5.53
C GLY A 62 -25.68 -0.89 4.23
N ARG A 63 -25.04 -0.11 3.34
CA ARG A 63 -24.48 -0.63 2.08
C ARG A 63 -23.36 -1.64 2.32
N ALA A 64 -22.48 -1.40 3.29
CA ALA A 64 -21.39 -2.31 3.61
C ALA A 64 -21.90 -3.67 4.09
N ALA A 65 -22.87 -3.69 5.01
CA ALA A 65 -23.54 -4.91 5.44
C ALA A 65 -24.29 -5.60 4.28
N SER A 66 -24.98 -4.85 3.41
CA SER A 66 -25.64 -5.42 2.22
C SER A 66 -24.65 -6.07 1.26
N ARG A 67 -23.43 -5.53 1.13
CA ARG A 67 -22.37 -6.15 0.32
C ARG A 67 -21.98 -7.51 0.87
N LEU A 68 -21.80 -7.64 2.19
CA LEU A 68 -21.55 -8.94 2.82
C LEU A 68 -22.71 -9.91 2.60
N GLU A 69 -23.96 -9.46 2.72
CA GLU A 69 -25.12 -10.32 2.44
C GLU A 69 -25.13 -10.81 0.99
N SER A 70 -24.83 -9.94 0.02
CA SER A 70 -24.77 -10.29 -1.40
C SER A 70 -23.66 -11.29 -1.74
N GLN A 71 -22.58 -11.32 -0.96
CA GLN A 71 -21.50 -12.31 -1.07
C GLN A 71 -21.88 -13.68 -0.49
N GLY A 72 -23.09 -13.83 0.06
CA GLY A 72 -23.61 -15.10 0.56
C GLY A 72 -23.25 -15.39 2.03
N TRP A 73 -22.72 -14.42 2.77
CA TRP A 73 -22.28 -14.62 4.16
C TRP A 73 -23.38 -15.08 5.11
N ILE A 74 -24.65 -14.73 4.86
CA ILE A 74 -25.79 -15.27 5.63
C ILE A 74 -25.84 -16.80 5.52
N ARG A 75 -25.71 -17.34 4.30
CA ARG A 75 -25.73 -18.78 4.06
C ARG A 75 -24.53 -19.45 4.71
N THR A 76 -23.35 -18.84 4.60
CA THR A 76 -22.11 -19.33 5.22
C THR A 76 -22.22 -19.43 6.73
N TRP A 77 -22.74 -18.38 7.40
CA TRP A 77 -22.92 -18.37 8.84
C TRP A 77 -23.94 -19.39 9.32
N ASN A 78 -25.05 -19.56 8.61
CA ASN A 78 -26.03 -20.59 8.94
C ASN A 78 -25.43 -22.01 8.78
N ALA A 79 -24.73 -22.28 7.69
CA ALA A 79 -24.07 -23.57 7.46
C ALA A 79 -22.96 -23.84 8.51
N ARG A 80 -22.31 -22.80 9.02
CA ARG A 80 -21.33 -22.91 10.10
C ARG A 80 -22.02 -23.20 11.44
N ALA A 81 -23.10 -22.50 11.76
CA ALA A 81 -23.87 -22.72 12.98
C ALA A 81 -24.47 -24.13 13.07
N GLU A 82 -24.74 -24.78 11.93
CA GLU A 82 -25.16 -26.20 11.91
C GLU A 82 -24.06 -27.18 12.34
N LYS A 83 -22.78 -26.79 12.22
CA LYS A 83 -21.61 -27.64 12.48
C LYS A 83 -20.87 -27.29 13.77
N ASP A 84 -20.99 -26.04 14.22
CA ASP A 84 -20.29 -25.47 15.37
C ASP A 84 -21.28 -25.25 16.52
N GLU A 85 -21.28 -26.17 17.48
CA GLU A 85 -22.19 -26.16 18.63
C GLU A 85 -21.99 -24.93 19.53
N ALA A 86 -20.74 -24.46 19.66
CA ALA A 86 -20.43 -23.27 20.45
C ALA A 86 -21.03 -22.01 19.80
N LEU A 87 -20.89 -21.88 18.48
CA LEU A 87 -21.50 -20.80 17.72
C LEU A 87 -23.04 -20.86 17.76
N ALA A 88 -23.63 -22.04 17.60
CA ALA A 88 -25.07 -22.24 17.68
C ALA A 88 -25.63 -21.82 19.05
N THR A 89 -24.95 -22.21 20.12
CA THR A 89 -25.29 -21.85 21.50
C THR A 89 -25.19 -20.33 21.71
N ALA A 90 -24.09 -19.71 21.26
CA ALA A 90 -23.90 -18.27 21.37
C ALA A 90 -25.01 -17.50 20.62
N LEU A 91 -25.33 -17.91 19.40
CA LEU A 91 -26.44 -17.34 18.61
C LEU A 91 -27.79 -17.48 19.32
N GLY A 92 -28.08 -18.65 19.90
CA GLY A 92 -29.29 -18.87 20.69
C GLY A 92 -29.42 -17.88 21.85
N VAL A 93 -28.34 -17.72 22.62
CA VAL A 93 -28.28 -16.75 23.73
C VAL A 93 -28.49 -15.33 23.21
N THR A 94 -27.83 -14.93 22.13
CA THR A 94 -28.01 -13.61 21.50
C THR A 94 -29.47 -13.36 21.12
N HIS A 95 -30.14 -14.32 20.49
CA HIS A 95 -31.55 -14.18 20.10
C HIS A 95 -32.48 -14.07 21.31
N GLU A 96 -32.26 -14.88 22.36
CA GLU A 96 -33.04 -14.80 23.59
C GLU A 96 -32.87 -13.48 24.33
N GLU A 97 -31.62 -13.00 24.47
CA GLU A 97 -31.33 -11.72 25.11
C GLU A 97 -31.98 -10.57 24.35
N TYR A 98 -31.89 -10.57 23.01
CA TYR A 98 -32.54 -9.59 22.16
C TYR A 98 -34.08 -9.60 22.32
N ALA A 99 -34.69 -10.80 22.30
CA ALA A 99 -36.14 -10.94 22.46
C ALA A 99 -36.60 -10.46 23.84
N ARG A 100 -35.86 -10.80 24.90
CA ARG A 100 -36.12 -10.33 26.27
C ARG A 100 -36.01 -8.82 26.35
N GLU A 101 -34.95 -8.22 25.80
CA GLU A 101 -34.77 -6.77 25.76
C GLU A 101 -35.94 -6.08 25.04
N ARG A 102 -36.34 -6.56 23.86
CA ARG A 102 -37.46 -6.00 23.09
C ARG A 102 -38.79 -6.09 23.84
N SER A 103 -38.99 -7.16 24.60
CA SER A 103 -40.21 -7.40 25.38
C SER A 103 -40.32 -6.56 26.65
N ARG A 104 -39.28 -5.81 27.03
CA ARG A 104 -39.33 -4.92 28.20
C ARG A 104 -40.37 -3.83 27.99
N GLY A 105 -41.44 -3.88 28.78
CA GLY A 105 -42.59 -2.97 28.65
C GLY A 105 -43.64 -3.44 27.63
N PHE A 106 -43.40 -4.53 26.89
CA PHE A 106 -44.38 -5.14 25.99
C PHE A 106 -44.20 -6.67 25.88
N PRO A 107 -44.70 -7.45 26.85
CA PRO A 107 -44.41 -8.90 26.96
C PRO A 107 -44.75 -9.73 25.72
N GLN A 108 -45.77 -9.33 24.96
CA GLN A 108 -46.20 -10.03 23.74
C GLN A 108 -45.11 -10.06 22.67
N ALA A 109 -44.17 -9.10 22.67
CA ALA A 109 -43.06 -9.04 21.73
C ALA A 109 -42.04 -10.17 21.90
N LEU A 110 -42.08 -10.93 23.00
CA LEU A 110 -41.20 -12.08 23.20
C LEU A 110 -41.40 -13.15 22.13
N ALA A 111 -42.65 -13.30 21.63
CA ALA A 111 -43.00 -14.29 20.61
C ALA A 111 -42.49 -13.95 19.19
N TRP A 112 -41.93 -12.76 18.97
CA TRP A 112 -41.55 -12.29 17.63
C TRP A 112 -40.11 -12.66 17.21
N GLY A 113 -39.47 -13.60 17.91
CA GLY A 113 -38.13 -14.10 17.60
C GLY A 113 -36.99 -13.21 18.14
N GLY A 114 -35.74 -13.53 17.82
CA GLY A 114 -34.58 -12.76 18.26
C GLY A 114 -34.22 -11.60 17.33
N VAL A 115 -32.91 -11.37 17.18
CA VAL A 115 -32.32 -10.41 16.23
C VAL A 115 -32.95 -10.53 14.83
N GLY A 116 -33.44 -9.42 14.27
CA GLY A 116 -34.08 -9.38 12.95
C GLY A 116 -35.38 -10.21 12.82
N GLY A 117 -35.98 -10.61 13.95
CA GLY A 117 -37.16 -11.48 13.99
C GLY A 117 -36.87 -12.95 13.64
N ALA A 118 -35.61 -13.38 13.74
CA ALA A 118 -35.23 -14.77 13.47
C ALA A 118 -35.58 -15.67 14.67
N SER A 119 -36.20 -16.84 14.42
CA SER A 119 -36.39 -17.87 15.45
C SER A 119 -35.14 -18.71 15.68
N ARG A 120 -34.28 -18.83 14.66
CA ARG A 120 -32.98 -19.50 14.69
C ARG A 120 -32.08 -18.97 13.56
N GLY A 121 -30.78 -19.03 13.76
CA GLY A 121 -29.78 -18.69 12.75
C GLY A 121 -29.79 -17.20 12.36
N VAL A 122 -29.04 -16.89 11.32
CA VAL A 122 -28.83 -15.52 10.84
C VAL A 122 -29.79 -15.22 9.69
N LYS A 123 -30.60 -14.16 9.83
CA LYS A 123 -31.50 -13.68 8.77
C LYS A 123 -31.01 -12.38 8.11
N CYS A 124 -30.32 -11.53 8.86
CA CYS A 124 -29.95 -10.19 8.41
C CYS A 124 -28.69 -9.71 9.15
N LEU A 125 -27.61 -9.43 8.42
CA LEU A 125 -26.35 -8.95 8.99
C LEU A 125 -26.49 -7.53 9.53
N HIS A 126 -27.36 -6.68 8.95
CA HIS A 126 -27.63 -5.34 9.49
C HIS A 126 -28.17 -5.39 10.92
N ALA A 127 -29.09 -6.32 11.19
CA ALA A 127 -29.71 -6.46 12.50
C ALA A 127 -28.73 -6.97 13.56
N HIS A 128 -27.86 -7.92 13.19
CA HIS A 128 -26.80 -8.43 14.07
C HIS A 128 -25.74 -7.35 14.35
N TYR A 129 -25.31 -6.61 13.34
CA TYR A 129 -24.38 -5.50 13.52
C TYR A 129 -24.97 -4.39 14.39
N ALA A 130 -26.23 -4.01 14.15
CA ALA A 130 -26.93 -3.03 14.97
C ALA A 130 -27.06 -3.47 16.44
N ASN A 131 -27.32 -4.75 16.68
CA ASN A 131 -27.37 -5.32 18.02
C ASN A 131 -26.01 -5.25 18.74
N HIS A 132 -24.93 -5.59 18.03
CA HIS A 132 -23.57 -5.48 18.56
C HIS A 132 -23.22 -4.04 18.95
N LEU A 133 -23.45 -3.08 18.05
CA LEU A 133 -23.21 -1.65 18.29
C LEU A 133 -24.05 -1.08 19.44
N ALA A 134 -25.22 -1.65 19.71
CA ALA A 134 -26.06 -1.30 20.86
C ALA A 134 -25.56 -1.91 22.19
N GLY A 135 -24.42 -2.62 22.18
CA GLY A 135 -23.81 -3.27 23.34
C GLY A 135 -24.20 -4.75 23.53
N GLY A 136 -24.90 -5.34 22.55
CA GLY A 136 -25.27 -6.75 22.58
C GLY A 136 -24.07 -7.68 22.37
N ARG A 137 -24.06 -8.82 23.09
CA ARG A 137 -23.10 -9.90 22.86
C ARG A 137 -23.54 -10.72 21.64
N ASP A 138 -23.22 -10.21 20.46
CA ASP A 138 -23.61 -10.78 19.18
C ASP A 138 -22.37 -11.24 18.41
N PRO A 139 -22.09 -12.55 18.30
CA PRO A 139 -20.89 -13.04 17.62
C PRO A 139 -20.88 -12.71 16.13
N ILE A 140 -22.06 -12.63 15.50
CA ILE A 140 -22.19 -12.27 14.09
C ILE A 140 -22.02 -10.77 13.93
N GLY A 141 -22.64 -9.98 14.81
CA GLY A 141 -22.48 -8.53 14.80
C GLY A 141 -21.03 -8.09 15.04
N ALA A 142 -20.31 -8.76 15.94
CA ALA A 142 -18.89 -8.52 16.19
C ALA A 142 -18.03 -8.88 14.96
N TRP A 143 -18.35 -9.98 14.26
CA TRP A 143 -17.69 -10.31 13.00
C TRP A 143 -17.97 -9.25 11.93
N VAL A 144 -19.23 -8.84 11.73
CA VAL A 144 -19.58 -7.79 10.76
C VAL A 144 -18.80 -6.51 11.05
N ALA A 145 -18.69 -6.12 12.33
CA ALA A 145 -17.88 -4.98 12.75
C ALA A 145 -16.43 -5.09 12.26
N GLY A 146 -15.79 -6.25 12.46
CA GLY A 146 -14.41 -6.50 11.99
C GLY A 146 -14.22 -6.43 10.47
N GLU A 147 -15.27 -6.67 9.69
CA GLU A 147 -15.21 -6.63 8.23
C GLU A 147 -15.49 -5.24 7.63
N ILE A 148 -16.34 -4.43 8.29
CA ILE A 148 -16.85 -3.17 7.72
C ILE A 148 -16.38 -1.91 8.44
N GLU A 149 -15.78 -2.03 9.63
CA GLU A 149 -15.26 -0.89 10.36
C GLU A 149 -13.85 -0.48 9.88
N PRO A 150 -13.53 0.84 9.91
CA PRO A 150 -14.36 1.94 10.39
C PRO A 150 -15.54 2.29 9.46
N VAL A 151 -16.73 2.51 10.05
CA VAL A 151 -17.90 3.04 9.33
C VAL A 151 -17.77 4.57 9.27
N HIS A 152 -17.75 5.11 8.06
CA HIS A 152 -17.25 6.47 7.79
C HIS A 152 -15.79 6.58 8.25
N PRO A 153 -14.85 5.93 7.55
CA PRO A 153 -13.50 6.50 7.55
C PRO A 153 -13.69 7.98 7.20
N GLU A 154 -13.05 8.90 7.90
CA GLU A 154 -13.08 10.29 7.45
C GLU A 154 -12.72 10.28 5.95
N GLU A 155 -13.68 10.60 5.08
CA GLU A 155 -13.38 10.83 3.68
C GLU A 155 -12.50 12.07 3.70
N LYS A 156 -11.20 11.84 3.60
CA LYS A 156 -10.23 12.85 3.18
C LYS A 156 -10.06 12.62 1.69
N PRO A 157 -10.96 13.18 0.84
CA PRO A 157 -10.90 12.99 -0.59
C PRO A 157 -9.53 13.39 -1.12
N GLY A 158 -9.06 12.70 -2.16
CA GLY A 158 -7.77 13.00 -2.78
C GLY A 158 -6.58 12.25 -2.19
N ARG A 159 -6.79 11.14 -1.45
CA ARG A 159 -5.69 10.25 -1.00
C ARG A 159 -5.61 9.01 -1.87
N VAL A 160 -4.38 8.64 -2.22
CA VAL A 160 -4.07 7.42 -2.98
C VAL A 160 -3.06 6.56 -2.24
N GLY A 161 -3.15 5.26 -2.44
CA GLY A 161 -2.14 4.30 -2.04
C GLY A 161 -1.46 3.74 -3.28
N VAL A 162 -0.13 3.76 -3.31
CA VAL A 162 0.64 3.11 -4.37
C VAL A 162 1.58 2.10 -3.75
N VAL A 163 1.59 0.90 -4.31
CA VAL A 163 2.49 -0.18 -3.92
C VAL A 163 3.33 -0.54 -5.12
N ASP A 164 4.65 -0.48 -4.97
CA ASP A 164 5.58 -0.86 -6.02
C ASP A 164 6.34 -2.13 -5.64
N LEU A 165 6.28 -3.13 -6.53
CA LEU A 165 6.94 -4.42 -6.42
C LEU A 165 8.22 -4.42 -7.27
N GLY A 166 9.27 -3.87 -6.70
CA GLY A 166 10.61 -3.91 -7.28
C GLY A 166 11.26 -5.29 -7.18
N THR A 167 12.43 -5.44 -7.80
CA THR A 167 13.19 -6.72 -7.77
C THR A 167 13.68 -7.07 -6.35
N ASN A 168 14.18 -6.08 -5.61
CA ASN A 168 14.77 -6.30 -4.28
C ASN A 168 13.78 -6.02 -3.15
N SER A 169 12.91 -5.02 -3.31
CA SER A 169 12.04 -4.51 -2.26
C SER A 169 10.62 -4.26 -2.75
N ILE A 170 9.66 -4.40 -1.84
CA ILE A 170 8.29 -3.88 -1.99
C ILE A 170 8.18 -2.57 -1.21
N ARG A 171 7.48 -1.59 -1.78
CA ARG A 171 7.32 -0.24 -1.20
C ARG A 171 5.87 0.18 -1.17
N LEU A 172 5.49 0.99 -0.19
CA LEU A 172 4.18 1.63 -0.07
C LEU A 172 4.36 3.14 0.06
N LEU A 173 3.56 3.90 -0.66
CA LEU A 173 3.31 5.31 -0.40
C LEU A 173 1.80 5.54 -0.27
N VAL A 174 1.40 6.27 0.77
CA VAL A 174 0.06 6.83 0.90
C VAL A 174 0.19 8.33 0.92
N ALA A 175 -0.40 9.00 -0.06
CA ALA A 175 -0.23 10.43 -0.25
C ALA A 175 -1.52 11.09 -0.77
N SER A 176 -1.62 12.41 -0.60
CA SER A 176 -2.56 13.26 -1.33
C SER A 176 -1.83 14.32 -2.14
N ALA A 177 -2.56 15.04 -2.98
CA ALA A 177 -2.05 16.29 -3.54
C ALA A 177 -1.70 17.25 -2.38
N GLY A 178 -0.57 17.94 -2.51
CA GLY A 178 -0.16 18.97 -1.57
C GLY A 178 -1.12 20.17 -1.58
N PRO A 179 -0.99 21.08 -0.60
CA PRO A 179 -1.85 22.27 -0.48
C PRO A 179 -1.82 23.21 -1.70
N SER A 180 -0.77 23.14 -2.52
CA SER A 180 -0.63 23.84 -3.80
C SER A 180 0.12 22.95 -4.79
N GLU A 181 0.00 23.23 -6.11
CA GLU A 181 0.73 22.50 -7.15
C GLU A 181 2.25 22.48 -6.89
N ASP A 182 2.80 23.57 -6.36
CA ASP A 182 4.24 23.69 -6.05
C ASP A 182 4.69 22.88 -4.81
N GLN A 183 3.75 22.38 -3.99
CA GLN A 183 4.05 21.64 -2.76
C GLN A 183 4.02 20.12 -2.95
N GLY A 184 3.86 19.64 -4.20
CA GLY A 184 4.01 18.23 -4.55
C GLY A 184 3.00 17.32 -3.84
N LEU A 185 3.49 16.28 -3.17
CA LEU A 185 2.69 15.29 -2.46
C LEU A 185 2.69 15.56 -0.94
N GLU A 186 1.53 15.49 -0.30
CA GLU A 186 1.45 15.36 1.16
C GLU A 186 1.53 13.87 1.52
N GLU A 187 2.61 13.46 2.19
CA GLU A 187 2.85 12.07 2.57
C GLU A 187 2.21 11.72 3.93
N PHE A 188 1.47 10.60 3.97
CA PHE A 188 0.91 10.03 5.20
C PHE A 188 1.61 8.76 5.67
N ALA A 189 2.21 8.02 4.73
CA ALA A 189 3.05 6.88 5.02
C ALA A 189 3.96 6.56 3.84
N ARG A 190 5.23 6.29 4.12
CA ARG A 190 6.16 5.63 3.23
C ARG A 190 6.79 4.46 3.96
N ASP A 191 6.60 3.26 3.42
CA ASP A 191 7.19 2.04 3.97
C ASP A 191 7.99 1.32 2.87
N MET A 192 9.04 0.61 3.29
CA MET A 192 9.83 -0.25 2.41
C MET A 192 10.26 -1.50 3.17
N VAL A 193 10.13 -2.67 2.52
CA VAL A 193 10.64 -3.95 3.02
C VAL A 193 11.38 -4.66 1.90
N ILE A 194 12.56 -5.21 2.21
CA ILE A 194 13.33 -6.04 1.28
C ILE A 194 12.76 -7.46 1.31
N THR A 195 12.17 -7.90 0.20
CA THR A 195 11.57 -9.24 0.04
C THR A 195 12.34 -10.13 -0.92
N ARG A 196 13.21 -9.53 -1.75
CA ARG A 196 14.04 -10.18 -2.77
C ARG A 196 13.23 -11.03 -3.76
N ILE A 197 12.12 -10.50 -4.27
CA ILE A 197 11.25 -11.24 -5.19
C ILE A 197 11.97 -11.64 -6.49
N GLY A 198 12.99 -10.89 -6.88
CA GLY A 198 13.81 -11.17 -8.06
C GLY A 198 14.99 -12.11 -7.85
N GLU A 199 15.23 -12.58 -6.63
CA GLU A 199 16.34 -13.50 -6.34
C GLU A 199 16.23 -14.77 -7.19
N GLY A 200 17.29 -15.07 -7.93
CA GLY A 200 17.35 -16.22 -8.82
C GLY A 200 16.47 -16.16 -10.08
N VAL A 201 15.65 -15.10 -10.28
CA VAL A 201 14.74 -15.00 -11.44
C VAL A 201 15.50 -14.93 -12.76
N ASP A 202 16.64 -14.21 -12.83
CA ASP A 202 17.50 -14.14 -14.04
C ASP A 202 17.94 -15.54 -14.51
N ARG A 203 18.15 -16.45 -13.55
CA ARG A 203 18.60 -17.83 -13.81
C ARG A 203 17.46 -18.80 -14.06
N THR A 204 16.35 -18.68 -13.33
CA THR A 204 15.27 -19.69 -13.31
C THR A 204 14.05 -19.32 -14.17
N GLY A 205 13.87 -18.03 -14.50
CA GLY A 205 12.66 -17.51 -15.13
C GLY A 205 11.40 -17.62 -14.25
N ARG A 206 11.57 -17.81 -12.93
CA ARG A 206 10.48 -18.06 -11.97
C ARG A 206 10.76 -17.37 -10.64
N ILE A 207 9.70 -16.81 -10.04
CA ILE A 207 9.77 -16.30 -8.67
C ILE A 207 9.83 -17.49 -7.71
N ASP A 208 10.79 -17.45 -6.79
CA ASP A 208 10.92 -18.44 -5.73
C ASP A 208 9.66 -18.46 -4.82
N PRO A 209 9.10 -19.63 -4.47
CA PRO A 209 7.89 -19.71 -3.66
C PRO A 209 7.99 -19.03 -2.28
N GLU A 210 9.16 -19.06 -1.64
CA GLU A 210 9.35 -18.39 -0.35
C GLU A 210 9.39 -16.87 -0.53
N ALA A 211 10.08 -16.39 -1.58
CA ALA A 211 10.10 -14.97 -1.93
C ALA A 211 8.70 -14.45 -2.27
N LEU A 212 7.91 -15.23 -3.01
CA LEU A 212 6.51 -14.92 -3.31
C LEU A 212 5.67 -14.84 -2.03
N ALA A 213 5.78 -15.82 -1.13
CA ALA A 213 5.04 -15.84 0.13
C ALA A 213 5.37 -14.62 1.01
N ARG A 214 6.65 -14.27 1.14
CA ARG A 214 7.08 -13.05 1.85
C ARG A 214 6.50 -11.80 1.22
N THR A 215 6.57 -11.66 -0.11
CA THR A 215 6.01 -10.49 -0.80
C THR A 215 4.50 -10.39 -0.63
N VAL A 216 3.77 -11.51 -0.71
CA VAL A 216 2.32 -11.55 -0.53
C VAL A 216 1.93 -11.07 0.87
N ASP A 217 2.62 -11.51 1.92
CA ASP A 217 2.34 -11.06 3.30
C ASP A 217 2.49 -9.54 3.45
N ILE A 218 3.58 -8.97 2.91
CA ILE A 218 3.83 -7.53 2.97
C ILE A 218 2.83 -6.75 2.11
N LEU A 219 2.51 -7.22 0.90
CA LEU A 219 1.50 -6.60 0.03
C LEU A 219 0.14 -6.51 0.74
N GLN A 220 -0.29 -7.58 1.41
CA GLN A 220 -1.53 -7.57 2.18
C GLN A 220 -1.48 -6.55 3.32
N ARG A 221 -0.36 -6.47 4.05
CA ARG A 221 -0.14 -5.48 5.10
C ARG A 221 -0.21 -4.05 4.55
N TYR A 222 0.42 -3.79 3.41
CA TYR A 222 0.41 -2.48 2.76
C TYR A 222 -0.98 -2.09 2.26
N CYS A 223 -1.73 -3.01 1.66
CA CYS A 223 -3.12 -2.76 1.27
C CYS A 223 -4.02 -2.46 2.47
N ARG A 224 -3.84 -3.15 3.60
CA ARG A 224 -4.56 -2.84 4.86
C ARG A 224 -4.20 -1.45 5.37
N ARG A 225 -2.91 -1.10 5.37
CA ARG A 225 -2.41 0.21 5.83
C ARG A 225 -2.91 1.36 4.96
N ALA A 226 -2.88 1.21 3.64
CA ALA A 226 -3.41 2.20 2.70
C ALA A 226 -4.90 2.49 2.96
N ARG A 227 -5.72 1.43 3.16
CA ARG A 227 -7.13 1.60 3.53
C ARG A 227 -7.32 2.26 4.89
N ALA A 228 -6.52 1.85 5.88
CA ALA A 228 -6.56 2.45 7.22
C ALA A 228 -6.20 3.94 7.21
N LEU A 229 -5.38 4.37 6.25
CA LEU A 229 -5.01 5.76 6.00
C LEU A 229 -5.97 6.48 5.01
N HIS A 230 -7.07 5.84 4.65
CA HIS A 230 -8.14 6.38 3.80
C HIS A 230 -7.72 6.63 2.35
N ALA A 231 -6.80 5.81 1.80
CA ALA A 231 -6.56 5.79 0.36
C ALA A 231 -7.85 5.40 -0.38
N GLU A 232 -8.31 6.28 -1.27
CA GLU A 232 -9.51 6.09 -2.09
C GLU A 232 -9.27 5.05 -3.19
N ARG A 233 -8.10 5.13 -3.82
CA ARG A 233 -7.62 4.16 -4.82
C ARG A 233 -6.28 3.59 -4.37
N ILE A 234 -6.12 2.28 -4.56
CA ILE A 234 -4.85 1.60 -4.39
C ILE A 234 -4.39 1.10 -5.76
N ARG A 235 -3.19 1.49 -6.19
CA ARG A 235 -2.53 0.97 -7.40
C ARG A 235 -1.35 0.12 -6.99
N VAL A 236 -1.19 -1.02 -7.66
CA VAL A 236 -0.07 -1.93 -7.43
C VAL A 236 0.68 -2.11 -8.75
N SER A 237 1.96 -1.73 -8.78
CA SER A 237 2.87 -1.93 -9.90
C SER A 237 3.88 -3.03 -9.62
N ALA A 238 4.41 -3.63 -10.69
CA ALA A 238 5.58 -4.49 -10.61
C ALA A 238 6.54 -4.27 -11.78
N THR A 239 7.83 -4.44 -11.50
CA THR A 239 8.91 -4.13 -12.45
C THR A 239 9.63 -5.39 -12.95
N ALA A 240 10.93 -5.28 -13.31
CA ALA A 240 11.70 -6.26 -14.07
C ALA A 240 11.52 -7.73 -13.62
N ALA A 241 11.66 -8.02 -12.33
CA ALA A 241 11.57 -9.39 -11.81
C ALA A 241 10.22 -10.06 -12.10
N VAL A 242 9.11 -9.37 -11.83
CA VAL A 242 7.77 -9.93 -12.05
C VAL A 242 7.42 -9.97 -13.53
N ARG A 243 7.90 -9.00 -14.31
CA ARG A 243 7.74 -8.96 -15.76
C ARG A 243 8.36 -10.18 -16.45
N GLU A 244 9.54 -10.60 -15.98
CA GLU A 244 10.34 -11.71 -16.51
C GLU A 244 9.89 -13.09 -16.00
N ALA A 245 9.14 -13.14 -14.89
CA ALA A 245 8.72 -14.38 -14.25
C ALA A 245 7.53 -15.05 -14.93
N SER A 246 7.64 -16.37 -15.14
CA SER A 246 6.57 -17.18 -15.76
C SER A 246 5.38 -17.50 -14.85
N ASN A 247 5.48 -17.27 -13.54
CA ASN A 247 4.44 -17.54 -12.53
C ASN A 247 3.89 -16.27 -11.84
N ARG A 248 3.86 -15.16 -12.58
CA ARG A 248 3.35 -13.87 -12.05
C ARG A 248 1.84 -13.86 -11.79
N ASP A 249 1.09 -14.76 -12.41
CA ASP A 249 -0.36 -14.92 -12.25
C ASP A 249 -0.76 -15.22 -10.80
N GLU A 250 0.12 -15.87 -10.04
CA GLU A 250 -0.05 -16.08 -8.60
C GLU A 250 -0.12 -14.75 -7.82
N LEU A 251 0.66 -13.75 -8.23
CA LEU A 251 0.67 -12.41 -7.63
C LEU A 251 -0.53 -11.58 -8.09
N GLU A 252 -0.92 -11.69 -9.37
CA GLU A 252 -2.09 -11.00 -9.94
C GLU A 252 -3.38 -11.34 -9.16
N ALA A 253 -3.58 -12.61 -8.81
CA ALA A 253 -4.74 -13.05 -8.04
C ALA A 253 -4.80 -12.44 -6.63
N VAL A 254 -3.65 -12.32 -5.97
CA VAL A 254 -3.52 -11.71 -4.65
C VAL A 254 -3.80 -10.21 -4.73
N VAL A 255 -3.24 -9.51 -5.71
CA VAL A 255 -3.45 -8.07 -5.93
C VAL A 255 -4.94 -7.78 -6.16
N ARG A 256 -5.60 -8.55 -7.03
CA ARG A 256 -7.05 -8.37 -7.28
C ARG A 256 -7.88 -8.51 -6.00
N THR A 257 -7.54 -9.49 -5.16
CA THR A 257 -8.22 -9.75 -3.90
C THR A 257 -7.98 -8.64 -2.87
N HIS A 258 -6.74 -8.18 -2.73
CA HIS A 258 -6.33 -7.32 -1.62
C HIS A 258 -6.20 -5.85 -1.94
N ALA A 259 -5.97 -5.44 -3.19
CA ALA A 259 -5.94 -4.03 -3.59
C ALA A 259 -7.29 -3.60 -4.19
N GLY A 260 -8.03 -4.53 -4.81
CA GLY A 260 -9.22 -4.21 -5.59
C GLY A 260 -8.91 -3.59 -6.95
N SER A 261 -7.64 -3.62 -7.36
CA SER A 261 -7.14 -3.22 -8.68
C SER A 261 -6.45 -4.41 -9.36
N GLU A 262 -6.20 -4.30 -10.65
CA GLU A 262 -5.29 -5.23 -11.34
C GLU A 262 -3.83 -4.92 -10.99
N LEU A 263 -2.96 -5.92 -11.10
CA LEU A 263 -1.52 -5.73 -11.03
C LEU A 263 -1.06 -5.09 -12.34
N GLU A 264 -0.38 -3.95 -12.25
CA GLU A 264 0.21 -3.30 -13.41
C GLU A 264 1.67 -3.76 -13.58
N VAL A 265 1.91 -4.64 -14.53
CA VAL A 265 3.28 -5.01 -14.92
C VAL A 265 3.81 -3.94 -15.87
N ILE A 266 4.73 -3.12 -15.37
CA ILE A 266 5.20 -1.91 -16.04
C ILE A 266 6.35 -2.24 -17.02
N SER A 267 6.35 -1.63 -18.21
CA SER A 267 7.47 -1.72 -19.16
C SER A 267 8.65 -0.88 -18.68
N GLY A 268 9.87 -1.18 -19.13
CA GLY A 268 11.05 -0.42 -18.72
C GLY A 268 10.98 1.07 -19.08
N GLU A 269 10.40 1.42 -20.22
CA GLU A 269 10.19 2.82 -20.64
C GLU A 269 9.18 3.54 -19.74
N ARG A 270 8.15 2.81 -19.29
CA ARG A 270 7.13 3.35 -18.41
C ARG A 270 7.66 3.52 -16.98
N GLU A 271 8.47 2.58 -16.51
CA GLU A 271 9.23 2.69 -15.26
C GLU A 271 10.12 3.93 -15.30
N ALA A 272 10.93 4.08 -16.36
CA ALA A 272 11.77 5.27 -16.56
C ALA A 272 10.98 6.59 -16.56
N ALA A 273 9.80 6.62 -17.21
CA ALA A 273 8.96 7.80 -17.25
C ALA A 273 8.33 8.16 -15.90
N LEU A 274 7.91 7.16 -15.11
CA LEU A 274 7.37 7.36 -13.77
C LEU A 274 8.46 7.79 -12.78
N SER A 275 9.63 7.15 -12.82
CA SER A 275 10.79 7.57 -12.03
C SER A 275 11.22 8.99 -12.38
N PHE A 276 11.23 9.35 -13.67
CA PHE A 276 11.50 10.72 -14.10
C PHE A 276 10.49 11.69 -13.47
N LEU A 277 9.19 11.43 -13.64
CA LEU A 277 8.12 12.27 -13.09
C LEU A 277 8.28 12.47 -11.57
N GLY A 278 8.47 11.40 -10.80
CA GLY A 278 8.61 11.50 -9.34
C GLY A 278 9.91 12.19 -8.89
N ALA A 279 11.01 11.99 -9.62
CA ALA A 279 12.30 12.56 -9.27
C ALA A 279 12.44 14.05 -9.61
N THR A 280 11.77 14.52 -10.67
CA THR A 280 11.92 15.90 -11.18
C THR A 280 10.75 16.81 -10.83
N HIS A 281 9.68 16.28 -10.21
CA HIS A 281 8.54 17.11 -9.81
C HIS A 281 8.97 18.21 -8.81
N GLY A 282 8.70 19.47 -9.16
CA GLY A 282 9.07 20.63 -8.36
C GLY A 282 10.59 20.78 -8.14
N LEU A 283 11.41 20.22 -9.04
CA LEU A 283 12.87 20.32 -8.95
C LEU A 283 13.36 21.64 -9.52
N ASP A 284 14.02 22.45 -8.68
CA ASP A 284 14.71 23.67 -9.10
C ASP A 284 16.20 23.39 -9.35
N ALA A 285 16.51 22.86 -10.53
CA ALA A 285 17.87 22.59 -10.99
C ALA A 285 18.00 22.75 -12.51
N PRO A 286 19.22 22.94 -13.07
CA PRO A 286 19.41 23.08 -14.51
C PRO A 286 18.96 21.84 -15.30
N ALA A 287 17.92 22.01 -16.10
CA ALA A 287 17.45 21.03 -17.08
C ALA A 287 18.27 21.12 -18.40
N PRO A 288 18.25 20.10 -19.28
CA PRO A 288 17.57 18.80 -19.12
C PRO A 288 18.15 17.98 -17.96
N PHE A 289 17.32 17.17 -17.31
CA PHE A 289 17.70 16.20 -16.31
C PHE A 289 18.06 14.87 -16.97
N LEU A 290 19.07 14.18 -16.45
CA LEU A 290 19.24 12.74 -16.62
C LEU A 290 18.81 12.09 -15.31
N VAL A 291 17.67 11.39 -15.32
CA VAL A 291 17.23 10.57 -14.19
C VAL A 291 17.82 9.18 -14.36
N LEU A 292 18.57 8.76 -13.34
CA LEU A 292 19.20 7.45 -13.20
C LEU A 292 18.54 6.70 -12.05
N ASP A 293 17.73 5.70 -12.37
CA ASP A 293 17.09 4.82 -11.38
C ASP A 293 17.86 3.50 -11.29
N ILE A 294 18.56 3.26 -10.17
CA ILE A 294 19.35 2.05 -9.97
C ILE A 294 18.52 1.02 -9.19
N GLY A 295 17.77 0.22 -9.93
CA GLY A 295 17.00 -0.90 -9.41
C GLY A 295 17.82 -2.14 -9.06
N GLY A 296 17.12 -3.18 -8.60
CA GLY A 296 17.71 -4.49 -8.34
C GLY A 296 17.90 -5.33 -9.61
N GLY A 297 16.93 -5.30 -10.52
CA GLY A 297 16.93 -6.10 -11.75
C GLY A 297 17.31 -5.31 -13.01
N SER A 298 17.06 -4.01 -13.02
CA SER A 298 17.33 -3.10 -14.14
C SER A 298 17.89 -1.77 -13.65
N THR A 299 18.30 -0.93 -14.61
CA THR A 299 18.63 0.47 -14.39
C THR A 299 18.06 1.29 -15.54
N GLU A 300 17.30 2.32 -15.19
CA GLU A 300 16.62 3.18 -16.15
C GLU A 300 17.37 4.50 -16.32
N PHE A 301 17.45 4.95 -17.57
CA PHE A 301 17.98 6.25 -17.96
C PHE A 301 16.86 7.01 -18.65
N ALA A 302 16.55 8.20 -18.17
CA ALA A 302 15.55 9.08 -18.77
C ALA A 302 16.11 10.51 -18.87
N VAL A 303 16.13 11.06 -20.08
CA VAL A 303 16.57 12.45 -20.32
C VAL A 303 15.38 13.30 -20.72
N GLY A 304 15.23 14.47 -20.11
CA GLY A 304 14.20 15.44 -20.48
C GLY A 304 14.14 16.62 -19.52
N SER A 305 13.16 17.50 -19.69
CA SER A 305 12.95 18.66 -18.81
C SER A 305 11.71 18.50 -17.92
N GLU A 306 10.52 18.57 -18.51
CA GLU A 306 9.25 18.35 -17.79
C GLU A 306 8.82 16.87 -17.83
N ARG A 307 9.19 16.18 -18.92
CA ARG A 307 8.93 14.77 -19.18
C ARG A 307 10.13 14.20 -19.95
N PRO A 308 10.34 12.87 -19.96
CA PRO A 308 11.42 12.29 -20.74
C PRO A 308 11.19 12.49 -22.25
N ASP A 309 12.22 12.99 -22.94
CA ASP A 309 12.31 13.04 -24.39
C ASP A 309 12.84 11.71 -24.96
N ALA A 310 13.69 11.04 -24.20
CA ALA A 310 14.24 9.73 -24.52
C ALA A 310 14.50 8.95 -23.23
N SER A 311 14.27 7.64 -23.28
CA SER A 311 14.54 6.74 -22.16
C SER A 311 14.95 5.36 -22.62
N ILE A 312 15.74 4.67 -21.79
CA ILE A 312 16.08 3.26 -21.96
C ILE A 312 16.12 2.57 -20.60
N SER A 313 15.53 1.38 -20.51
CA SER A 313 15.73 0.45 -19.39
C SER A 313 16.78 -0.57 -19.78
N THR A 314 17.77 -0.77 -18.90
CA THR A 314 18.89 -1.67 -19.14
C THR A 314 18.93 -2.79 -18.11
N PRO A 315 19.32 -4.02 -18.49
CA PRO A 315 19.36 -5.16 -17.57
C PRO A 315 20.63 -5.12 -16.70
N MET A 316 20.88 -4.02 -15.98
CA MET A 316 22.06 -3.85 -15.13
C MET A 316 21.77 -3.51 -13.67
N GLY A 317 20.74 -4.10 -13.07
CA GLY A 317 20.45 -3.83 -11.65
C GLY A 317 21.46 -4.44 -10.67
N SER A 318 21.49 -3.89 -9.46
CA SER A 318 22.41 -4.29 -8.38
C SER A 318 22.34 -5.78 -8.03
N VAL A 319 21.14 -6.34 -7.87
CA VAL A 319 20.94 -7.78 -7.60
C VAL A 319 21.44 -8.62 -8.78
N ARG A 320 21.03 -8.25 -10.01
CA ARG A 320 21.37 -9.00 -11.23
C ARG A 320 22.89 -9.08 -11.43
N LEU A 321 23.60 -7.96 -11.29
CA LEU A 321 25.05 -7.93 -11.48
C LEU A 321 25.79 -8.67 -10.36
N THR A 322 25.33 -8.54 -9.11
CA THR A 322 25.90 -9.31 -7.99
C THR A 322 25.77 -10.81 -8.23
N GLU A 323 24.57 -11.33 -8.53
CA GLU A 323 24.34 -12.77 -8.73
C GLU A 323 25.16 -13.34 -9.90
N ARG A 324 25.36 -12.57 -10.96
CA ARG A 324 26.05 -13.04 -12.17
C ARG A 324 27.57 -12.97 -12.07
N LEU A 325 28.11 -11.95 -11.40
CA LEU A 325 29.51 -11.56 -11.55
C LEU A 325 30.31 -11.52 -10.24
N ILE A 326 29.67 -11.37 -9.08
CA ILE A 326 30.37 -11.33 -7.79
C ILE A 326 30.33 -12.73 -7.16
N ARG A 327 31.52 -13.29 -6.88
CA ARG A 327 31.69 -14.66 -6.39
C ARG A 327 32.30 -14.74 -5.00
N THR A 328 32.98 -13.69 -4.56
CA THR A 328 33.66 -13.66 -3.25
C THR A 328 33.12 -12.56 -2.33
N ASP A 329 33.37 -12.70 -1.03
CA ASP A 329 33.03 -11.70 -0.02
C ASP A 329 34.21 -11.47 0.97
N PRO A 330 34.86 -10.29 0.97
CA PRO A 330 34.64 -9.14 0.07
C PRO A 330 34.84 -9.49 -1.42
N PRO A 331 34.26 -8.71 -2.36
CA PRO A 331 34.46 -8.91 -3.79
C PRO A 331 35.95 -8.81 -4.19
N ALA A 332 36.43 -9.82 -4.91
CA ALA A 332 37.79 -9.84 -5.43
C ALA A 332 37.98 -8.78 -6.52
N ALA A 333 39.23 -8.42 -6.80
CA ALA A 333 39.54 -7.46 -7.85
C ALA A 333 39.02 -7.92 -9.23
N GLU A 334 39.06 -9.23 -9.51
CA GLU A 334 38.51 -9.79 -10.75
C GLU A 334 36.99 -9.66 -10.84
N ASP A 335 36.27 -9.88 -9.73
CA ASP A 335 34.80 -9.72 -9.66
C ASP A 335 34.41 -8.27 -9.96
N LEU A 336 35.07 -7.30 -9.31
CA LEU A 336 34.82 -5.88 -9.54
C LEU A 336 35.18 -5.44 -10.96
N ALA A 337 36.25 -5.98 -11.54
CA ALA A 337 36.62 -5.73 -12.93
C ALA A 337 35.58 -6.28 -13.90
N ALA A 338 35.01 -7.47 -13.62
CA ALA A 338 33.94 -8.05 -14.41
C ALA A 338 32.66 -7.20 -14.35
N VAL A 339 32.25 -6.76 -13.16
CA VAL A 339 31.10 -5.85 -13.00
C VAL A 339 31.31 -4.54 -13.76
N ARG A 340 32.49 -3.89 -13.61
CA ARG A 340 32.82 -2.66 -14.34
C ARG A 340 32.76 -2.87 -15.86
N LYS A 341 33.32 -3.96 -16.36
CA LYS A 341 33.29 -4.27 -17.79
C LYS A 341 31.86 -4.42 -18.31
N GLU A 342 31.02 -5.19 -17.62
CA GLU A 342 29.62 -5.38 -18.01
C GLU A 342 28.85 -4.05 -18.02
N VAL A 343 29.05 -3.21 -16.99
CA VAL A 343 28.45 -1.88 -16.93
C VAL A 343 28.90 -1.02 -18.11
N GLN A 344 30.20 -0.97 -18.41
CA GLN A 344 30.72 -0.19 -19.56
C GLN A 344 30.15 -0.67 -20.90
N ASP A 345 30.08 -1.99 -21.12
CA ASP A 345 29.47 -2.58 -22.33
C ASP A 345 27.97 -2.21 -22.46
N ILE A 346 27.27 -2.03 -21.33
CA ILE A 346 25.88 -1.57 -21.29
C ILE A 346 25.78 -0.06 -21.55
N LEU A 347 26.69 0.74 -20.99
CA LEU A 347 26.72 2.18 -21.20
C LEU A 347 26.98 2.57 -22.67
N ASP A 348 27.71 1.75 -23.43
CA ASP A 348 27.84 1.94 -24.88
C ASP A 348 26.48 1.89 -25.60
N ARG A 349 25.55 1.02 -25.14
CA ARG A 349 24.18 0.95 -25.69
C ARG A 349 23.33 2.14 -25.25
N VAL A 350 23.50 2.61 -24.02
CA VAL A 350 22.81 3.80 -23.49
C VAL A 350 23.19 5.02 -24.31
N GLU A 351 24.49 5.24 -24.56
CA GLU A 351 25.00 6.39 -25.32
C GLU A 351 24.48 6.40 -26.77
N GLY A 352 24.23 5.23 -27.37
CA GLY A 352 23.61 5.11 -28.68
C GLY A 352 22.08 5.35 -28.70
N SER A 353 21.40 5.29 -27.56
CA SER A 353 19.92 5.28 -27.48
C SER A 353 19.34 6.54 -26.83
N VAL A 354 20.07 7.15 -25.89
CA VAL A 354 19.61 8.30 -25.11
C VAL A 354 20.70 9.39 -25.14
N PRO A 355 20.35 10.66 -25.39
CA PRO A 355 21.31 11.77 -25.46
C PRO A 355 21.77 12.22 -24.06
N VAL A 356 22.29 11.31 -23.23
CA VAL A 356 22.66 11.53 -21.83
C VAL A 356 23.58 12.73 -21.59
N ARG A 357 24.44 13.07 -22.56
CA ARG A 357 25.38 14.21 -22.47
C ARG A 357 24.72 15.58 -22.64
N THR A 358 23.45 15.65 -23.03
CA THR A 358 22.73 16.93 -23.11
C THR A 358 22.15 17.35 -21.77
N ALA A 359 22.16 16.48 -20.76
CA ALA A 359 21.63 16.78 -19.45
C ALA A 359 22.55 17.74 -18.68
N GLY A 360 21.95 18.79 -18.10
CA GLY A 360 22.61 19.74 -17.21
C GLY A 360 22.74 19.21 -15.77
N THR A 361 21.89 18.27 -15.37
CA THR A 361 21.89 17.69 -14.02
C THR A 361 21.63 16.18 -14.07
N LEU A 362 22.47 15.40 -13.40
CA LEU A 362 22.22 13.99 -13.09
C LEU A 362 21.42 13.90 -11.78
N VAL A 363 20.24 13.29 -11.84
CA VAL A 363 19.39 12.98 -10.69
C VAL A 363 19.43 11.46 -10.47
N ALA A 364 19.99 11.02 -9.36
CA ALA A 364 20.13 9.60 -9.03
C ALA A 364 19.14 9.19 -7.95
N VAL A 365 18.36 8.14 -8.20
CA VAL A 365 17.24 7.73 -7.34
C VAL A 365 17.32 6.25 -6.94
N ALA A 366 16.38 5.82 -6.11
CA ALA A 366 16.29 4.49 -5.50
C ALA A 366 17.38 4.18 -4.45
N GLY A 367 17.36 2.95 -3.94
CA GLY A 367 18.06 2.60 -2.69
C GLY A 367 19.59 2.66 -2.75
N THR A 368 20.22 2.51 -3.92
CA THR A 368 21.67 2.55 -4.05
C THR A 368 22.20 3.98 -3.89
N PRO A 369 21.80 4.97 -4.71
CA PRO A 369 22.24 6.35 -4.54
C PRO A 369 21.95 6.91 -3.15
N THR A 370 20.77 6.65 -2.58
CA THR A 370 20.41 7.18 -1.25
C THR A 370 21.26 6.58 -0.13
N THR A 371 21.57 5.28 -0.19
CA THR A 371 22.48 4.64 0.78
C THR A 371 23.93 5.13 0.62
N ILE A 372 24.43 5.30 -0.61
CA ILE A 372 25.78 5.83 -0.85
C ILE A 372 25.88 7.27 -0.31
N GLN A 373 24.86 8.10 -0.53
CA GLN A 373 24.81 9.46 -0.02
C GLN A 373 24.76 9.50 1.51
N ALA A 374 23.94 8.66 2.14
CA ALA A 374 23.87 8.57 3.59
C ALA A 374 25.22 8.21 4.23
N ILE A 375 25.95 7.27 3.62
CA ILE A 375 27.30 6.89 4.05
C ILE A 375 28.30 8.03 3.79
N SER A 376 28.18 8.71 2.64
CA SER A 376 29.05 9.83 2.29
C SER A 376 28.96 10.95 3.32
N LEU A 377 27.74 11.31 3.71
CA LEU A 377 27.41 12.29 4.74
C LEU A 377 27.80 11.86 6.16
N GLY A 378 28.14 10.58 6.38
CA GLY A 378 28.52 10.05 7.69
C GLY A 378 27.35 9.97 8.68
N LEU A 379 26.12 9.75 8.18
CA LEU A 379 24.94 9.70 9.04
C LEU A 379 24.97 8.48 9.97
N SER A 380 24.53 8.68 11.21
CA SER A 380 24.43 7.61 12.23
C SER A 380 23.12 6.84 12.18
N PHE A 381 22.15 7.31 11.40
CA PHE A 381 20.87 6.66 11.09
C PHE A 381 20.39 7.18 9.73
N TYR A 382 19.49 6.45 9.06
CA TYR A 382 18.96 6.88 7.77
C TYR A 382 18.05 8.10 7.97
N ASP A 383 18.40 9.23 7.35
CA ASP A 383 17.66 10.49 7.43
C ASP A 383 17.28 10.95 6.01
N PRO A 384 16.01 10.75 5.59
CA PRO A 384 15.53 11.14 4.27
C PRO A 384 15.67 12.65 3.99
N GLU A 385 15.51 13.51 5.00
CA GLU A 385 15.57 14.97 4.82
C GLU A 385 17.00 15.43 4.53
N ALA A 386 17.99 14.80 5.19
CA ALA A 386 19.40 15.08 4.93
C ALA A 386 19.87 14.57 3.55
N ILE A 387 19.24 13.50 3.04
CA ILE A 387 19.61 12.85 1.77
C ILE A 387 18.90 13.52 0.59
N HIS A 388 17.60 13.81 0.72
CA HIS A 388 16.77 14.30 -0.37
C HIS A 388 17.30 15.61 -0.95
N ARG A 389 17.53 15.63 -2.27
CA ARG A 389 18.09 16.76 -3.04
C ARG A 389 19.45 17.24 -2.53
N SER A 390 20.23 16.36 -1.90
CA SER A 390 21.63 16.63 -1.58
C SER A 390 22.54 16.24 -2.75
N TRP A 391 23.72 16.87 -2.81
CA TRP A 391 24.71 16.60 -3.85
C TRP A 391 25.72 15.55 -3.38
N LEU A 392 25.90 14.51 -4.19
CA LEU A 392 26.96 13.52 -4.07
C LEU A 392 28.05 13.82 -5.10
N SER A 393 29.27 14.15 -4.70
CA SER A 393 30.36 14.31 -5.65
C SER A 393 30.92 12.96 -6.13
N LEU A 394 31.50 12.93 -7.33
CA LEU A 394 32.15 11.73 -7.86
C LEU A 394 33.25 11.20 -6.91
N PRO A 395 34.17 12.03 -6.37
CA PRO A 395 35.18 11.55 -5.42
C PRO A 395 34.59 10.94 -4.15
N GLU A 396 33.46 11.46 -3.66
CA GLU A 396 32.76 10.90 -2.51
C GLU A 396 32.11 9.55 -2.85
N ALA A 397 31.46 9.43 -4.00
CA ALA A 397 30.88 8.18 -4.48
C ALA A 397 31.97 7.10 -4.64
N GLU A 398 33.13 7.45 -5.21
CA GLU A 398 34.30 6.59 -5.35
C GLU A 398 34.84 6.14 -3.99
N ARG A 399 35.03 7.08 -3.06
CA ARG A 399 35.47 6.76 -1.68
C ARG A 399 34.53 5.78 -0.99
N VAL A 400 33.21 5.99 -1.11
CA VAL A 400 32.22 5.09 -0.51
C VAL A 400 32.24 3.73 -1.19
N LEU A 401 32.33 3.67 -2.52
CA LEU A 401 32.49 2.42 -3.26
C LEU A 401 33.73 1.63 -2.81
N GLU A 402 34.89 2.28 -2.73
CA GLU A 402 36.14 1.66 -2.29
C GLU A 402 36.02 1.09 -0.87
N ALA A 403 35.44 1.85 0.06
CA ALA A 403 35.22 1.39 1.42
C ALA A 403 34.27 0.18 1.48
N LEU A 404 33.15 0.23 0.77
CA LEU A 404 32.17 -0.88 0.73
C LEU A 404 32.73 -2.13 0.07
N ALA A 405 33.54 -1.98 -0.98
CA ALA A 405 34.16 -3.10 -1.69
C ALA A 405 35.25 -3.81 -0.86
N ALA A 406 35.86 -3.12 0.10
CA ALA A 406 36.85 -3.69 1.01
C ALA A 406 36.25 -4.44 2.21
N MET A 407 34.94 -4.30 2.45
CA MET A 407 34.22 -4.92 3.56
C MET A 407 33.63 -6.27 3.14
N THR A 408 33.45 -7.17 4.09
CA THR A 408 32.54 -8.31 3.97
C THR A 408 31.07 -7.85 3.99
N THR A 409 30.14 -8.71 3.62
CA THR A 409 28.69 -8.45 3.70
C THR A 409 28.25 -8.22 5.15
N ASP A 410 28.83 -8.94 6.10
CA ASP A 410 28.54 -8.78 7.52
C ASP A 410 29.01 -7.41 8.02
N GLU A 411 30.21 -6.97 7.63
CA GLU A 411 30.72 -5.64 7.96
C GLU A 411 29.88 -4.54 7.32
N ARG A 412 29.48 -4.68 6.05
CA ARG A 412 28.55 -3.75 5.39
C ARG A 412 27.20 -3.68 6.09
N SER A 413 26.70 -4.82 6.57
CA SER A 413 25.42 -4.90 7.29
C SER A 413 25.46 -4.20 8.66
N ALA A 414 26.65 -4.00 9.22
CA ALA A 414 26.83 -3.26 10.47
C ALA A 414 26.84 -1.73 10.28
N ILE A 415 26.85 -1.23 9.03
CA ILE A 415 26.77 0.20 8.75
C ILE A 415 25.37 0.72 9.14
N PRO A 416 25.24 1.76 9.98
CA PRO A 416 23.95 2.15 10.56
C PRO A 416 22.83 2.50 9.55
N VAL A 417 23.20 3.03 8.39
CA VAL A 417 22.25 3.44 7.33
C VAL A 417 21.93 2.30 6.34
N MET A 418 22.55 1.12 6.51
CA MET A 418 22.36 -0.01 5.60
C MET A 418 21.03 -0.72 5.90
N ALA A 419 20.12 -0.73 4.94
CA ALA A 419 18.88 -1.48 5.07
C ALA A 419 19.15 -3.00 5.14
N PRO A 420 18.47 -3.76 6.03
CA PRO A 420 18.64 -5.20 6.14
C PRO A 420 18.38 -5.90 4.79
N GLY A 421 19.36 -6.67 4.31
CA GLY A 421 19.27 -7.36 3.02
C GLY A 421 19.69 -6.54 1.80
N ARG A 422 20.32 -5.37 1.99
CA ARG A 422 20.95 -4.58 0.90
C ARG A 422 22.46 -4.76 0.81
N ALA A 423 23.09 -5.19 1.90
CA ALA A 423 24.54 -5.18 2.07
C ALA A 423 25.31 -6.03 1.04
N ASP A 424 24.75 -7.13 0.56
CA ASP A 424 25.35 -8.02 -0.43
C ASP A 424 25.34 -7.43 -1.85
N VAL A 425 24.32 -6.63 -2.18
CA VAL A 425 24.12 -6.10 -3.55
C VAL A 425 24.61 -4.66 -3.74
N ILE A 426 24.88 -3.93 -2.65
CA ILE A 426 25.20 -2.49 -2.71
C ILE A 426 26.47 -2.18 -3.50
N VAL A 427 27.46 -3.08 -3.50
CA VAL A 427 28.73 -2.86 -4.20
C VAL A 427 28.54 -2.79 -5.72
N ALA A 428 27.77 -3.72 -6.30
CA ALA A 428 27.45 -3.68 -7.73
C ALA A 428 26.63 -2.42 -8.07
N GLY A 429 25.68 -2.05 -7.21
CA GLY A 429 24.95 -0.78 -7.29
C GLY A 429 25.89 0.44 -7.35
N ALA A 430 26.85 0.50 -6.44
CA ALA A 430 27.81 1.60 -6.36
C ALA A 430 28.74 1.66 -7.58
N VAL A 431 29.12 0.52 -8.16
CA VAL A 431 29.84 0.47 -9.43
C VAL A 431 29.02 1.12 -10.55
N ILE A 432 27.72 0.80 -10.68
CA ILE A 432 26.86 1.41 -11.71
C ILE A 432 26.86 2.94 -11.58
N LEU A 433 26.63 3.46 -10.37
CA LEU A 433 26.59 4.90 -10.12
C LEU A 433 27.91 5.59 -10.52
N VAL A 434 29.03 5.07 -10.02
CA VAL A 434 30.37 5.64 -10.28
C VAL A 434 30.73 5.58 -11.76
N GLU A 435 30.46 4.46 -12.43
CA GLU A 435 30.79 4.30 -13.85
C GLU A 435 29.90 5.19 -14.74
N VAL A 436 28.63 5.41 -14.39
CA VAL A 436 27.75 6.39 -15.07
C VAL A 436 28.30 7.80 -14.93
N MET A 437 28.65 8.22 -13.71
CA MET A 437 29.21 9.55 -13.44
C MET A 437 30.51 9.77 -14.23
N ARG A 438 31.43 8.80 -14.20
CA ARG A 438 32.70 8.84 -14.95
C ARG A 438 32.48 8.89 -16.46
N ARG A 439 31.66 7.98 -17.00
CA ARG A 439 31.47 7.82 -18.45
C ARG A 439 30.86 9.06 -19.08
N PHE A 440 29.87 9.66 -18.42
CA PHE A 440 29.14 10.82 -18.96
C PHE A 440 29.68 12.16 -18.47
N GLY A 441 30.65 12.16 -17.56
CA GLY A 441 31.37 13.36 -17.12
C GLY A 441 30.62 14.19 -16.08
N PHE A 442 29.78 13.55 -15.25
CA PHE A 442 29.10 14.22 -14.15
C PHE A 442 30.01 14.27 -12.92
N GLU A 443 30.42 15.47 -12.52
CA GLU A 443 31.25 15.68 -11.32
C GLU A 443 30.45 15.46 -10.02
N ARG A 444 29.11 15.56 -10.09
CA ARG A 444 28.19 15.35 -8.97
C ARG A 444 26.83 14.85 -9.46
N ALA A 445 26.14 14.10 -8.60
CA ALA A 445 24.77 13.66 -8.78
C ALA A 445 23.88 14.30 -7.71
N LEU A 446 22.69 14.73 -8.09
CA LEU A 446 21.65 15.12 -7.14
C LEU A 446 20.92 13.85 -6.70
N VAL A 447 20.97 13.51 -5.42
CA VAL A 447 20.33 12.30 -4.89
C VAL A 447 18.90 12.61 -4.45
N SER A 448 17.92 11.82 -4.89
CA SER A 448 16.51 12.02 -4.54
C SER A 448 15.89 10.83 -3.83
N GLU A 449 15.17 11.10 -2.74
CA GLU A 449 14.24 10.15 -2.07
C GLU A 449 12.91 9.95 -2.82
N THR A 450 12.59 10.82 -3.79
CA THR A 450 11.39 10.69 -4.63
C THR A 450 11.73 10.02 -5.95
N ASP A 451 10.90 9.06 -6.36
CA ASP A 451 11.17 8.17 -7.49
C ASP A 451 9.87 7.64 -8.13
N ILE A 452 9.90 6.44 -8.73
CA ILE A 452 8.74 5.78 -9.32
C ILE A 452 7.50 5.80 -8.42
N LEU A 453 7.68 5.64 -7.11
CA LEU A 453 6.57 5.57 -6.17
C LEU A 453 5.81 6.91 -6.14
N ASP A 454 6.53 8.02 -6.16
CA ASP A 454 6.00 9.37 -6.23
C ASP A 454 5.37 9.64 -7.61
N GLY A 455 6.01 9.18 -8.70
CA GLY A 455 5.44 9.27 -10.05
C GLY A 455 4.11 8.53 -10.20
N LEU A 456 4.01 7.31 -9.64
CA LEU A 456 2.78 6.53 -9.60
C LEU A 456 1.67 7.24 -8.83
N ALA A 457 2.01 7.87 -7.69
CA ALA A 457 1.06 8.60 -6.87
C ALA A 457 0.57 9.87 -7.59
N LEU A 458 1.47 10.67 -8.15
CA LEU A 458 1.13 11.87 -8.93
C LEU A 458 0.19 11.54 -10.09
N GLU A 459 0.49 10.49 -10.84
CA GLU A 459 -0.37 10.07 -11.95
C GLU A 459 -1.73 9.54 -11.47
N LEU A 460 -1.75 8.76 -10.39
CA LEU A 460 -3.01 8.24 -9.85
C LEU A 460 -3.90 9.36 -9.34
N LEU A 461 -3.33 10.36 -8.66
CA LEU A 461 -4.02 11.57 -8.20
C LEU A 461 -4.57 12.39 -9.37
N ALA A 462 -3.85 12.50 -10.49
CA ALA A 462 -4.32 13.20 -11.68
C ALA A 462 -5.54 12.54 -12.36
N THR A 463 -5.91 11.32 -11.94
CA THR A 463 -7.07 10.57 -12.46
C THR A 463 -8.14 10.26 -11.41
N LEU A 464 -7.98 10.77 -10.18
CA LEU A 464 -9.08 10.85 -9.20
C LEU A 464 -10.09 11.90 -9.65
#